data_AF-A0A9P3IFZ7-F1
#
_entry.id   AF-A0A9P3IFZ7-F1
#
_cell.length_a   1.000
_cell.length_b   1.000
_cell.length_c   1.000
_cell.angle_alpha   90.00
_cell.angle_beta   90.00
_cell.angle_gamma   90.00
#
_symmetry.space_group_name_H-M   'P 1'
#
loop_
_entity.id
_entity.type
_entity.pdbx_description
1 polymer ?
#
loop_
_entity_poly.entity_id
_entity_poly.type
_entity_poly.pdbx_seq_one_letter_code
_entity_poly.pdbx_strand_id
1 'polypeptide(L)'
;MAEPDHLILRPIPNLSVGDMPSAFPFDYIEPAKNKEALHRWFPPEKGPINKIEPIGNSPVIIHKNLLRRLAPLWHNVTLEMKADEAADKAFGWVLEMYGYATSAALLGIQHTLHRMWMIQPPWDTEPGDSYLIHYTYGCDFDLNGKITPGVVGPWHFDKRDFNTAPPRNLSLPPQGAAPSVFRLVSMINDATWSIPDWRAGAP
;
A
#
# COMPACT_ATOMS: atom_id res chain seq x y z
N MET A 1 11.71 -0.77 1.57
CA MET A 1 10.86 -1.55 0.65
C MET A 1 9.68 -0.69 0.29
N ALA A 2 9.39 -0.60 -1.00
CA ALA A 2 8.31 0.21 -1.55
C ALA A 2 7.72 -0.54 -2.75
N GLU A 3 6.42 -0.49 -2.89
CA GLU A 3 5.68 -0.95 -4.05
C GLU A 3 5.87 0.03 -5.23
N PRO A 4 5.66 -0.44 -6.48
CA PRO A 4 5.83 0.38 -7.67
C PRO A 4 4.78 1.49 -7.82
N ASP A 5 3.72 1.47 -7.02
CA ASP A 5 2.61 2.44 -7.04
C ASP A 5 2.74 3.52 -5.95
N HIS A 6 3.97 3.86 -5.60
CA HIS A 6 4.31 4.98 -4.74
C HIS A 6 4.88 6.15 -5.55
N LEU A 7 4.30 7.34 -5.40
CA LEU A 7 4.91 8.60 -5.84
C LEU A 7 5.56 9.30 -4.67
N ILE A 8 6.83 9.66 -4.82
CA ILE A 8 7.61 10.37 -3.79
C ILE A 8 7.33 11.86 -3.89
N LEU A 9 6.70 12.44 -2.86
CA LEU A 9 6.37 13.87 -2.78
C LEU A 9 7.56 14.72 -2.36
N ARG A 10 8.41 14.18 -1.48
CA ARG A 10 9.58 14.87 -0.90
C ARG A 10 10.60 13.84 -0.40
N PRO A 11 11.86 14.25 -0.13
CA PRO A 11 12.87 13.35 0.42
C PRO A 11 12.39 12.67 1.71
N ILE A 12 12.52 11.35 1.77
CA ILE A 12 12.09 10.55 2.93
C ILE A 12 13.28 10.45 3.90
N PRO A 13 13.18 10.95 5.14
CA PRO A 13 14.25 10.76 6.12
C PRO A 13 14.33 9.27 6.51
N ASN A 14 15.43 8.87 7.15
CA ASN A 14 15.44 7.56 7.80
C ASN A 14 14.50 7.59 9.00
N LEU A 15 13.32 6.99 8.86
CA LEU A 15 12.32 6.92 9.92
C LEU A 15 12.60 5.81 10.95
N SER A 16 13.48 4.85 10.62
CA SER A 16 13.82 3.73 11.50
C SER A 16 14.82 4.12 12.59
N VAL A 17 14.74 3.44 13.74
CA VAL A 17 15.60 3.72 14.91
C VAL A 17 16.27 2.44 15.38
N GLY A 18 17.59 2.35 15.22
CA GLY A 18 18.36 1.15 15.57
C GLY A 18 17.85 -0.09 14.82
N ASP A 19 17.50 -1.13 15.58
CA ASP A 19 16.90 -2.37 15.05
C ASP A 19 15.36 -2.34 15.02
N MET A 20 14.71 -1.18 15.21
CA MET A 20 13.27 -1.03 15.02
C MET A 20 12.96 -0.45 13.63
N PRO A 21 12.43 -1.28 12.71
CA PRO A 21 12.00 -0.81 11.41
C PRO A 21 10.85 0.19 11.53
N SER A 22 10.55 0.88 10.44
CA SER A 22 9.37 1.74 10.32
C SER A 22 8.42 1.18 9.29
N ALA A 23 7.12 1.26 9.56
CA ALA A 23 6.06 0.90 8.61
C ALA A 23 4.91 1.90 8.63
N PHE A 24 4.06 1.85 7.60
CA PHE A 24 2.76 2.50 7.60
C PHE A 24 1.68 1.57 8.21
N PRO A 25 0.80 2.07 9.09
CA PRO A 25 -0.33 1.30 9.60
C PRO A 25 -1.50 1.30 8.61
N PHE A 26 -1.93 0.11 8.20
CA PHE A 26 -3.09 -0.08 7.32
C PHE A 26 -4.33 -0.43 8.14
N ASP A 27 -5.31 0.46 8.16
CA ASP A 27 -6.52 0.27 8.98
C ASP A 27 -7.38 -0.93 8.53
N TYR A 28 -7.20 -1.42 7.29
CA TYR A 28 -7.85 -2.64 6.77
C TYR A 28 -7.10 -3.94 7.11
N ILE A 29 -5.90 -3.87 7.67
CA ILE A 29 -5.18 -5.04 8.20
C ILE A 29 -5.58 -5.19 9.65
N GLU A 30 -6.52 -6.10 9.92
CA GLU A 30 -7.15 -6.25 11.24
C GLU A 30 -6.90 -7.65 11.84
N PRO A 31 -5.73 -7.90 12.47
CA PRO A 31 -5.39 -9.21 13.02
C PRO A 31 -6.42 -9.75 14.03
N ALA A 32 -7.03 -8.88 14.82
CA ALA A 32 -8.06 -9.28 15.79
C ALA A 32 -9.31 -9.85 15.13
N LYS A 33 -9.75 -9.30 13.98
CA LYS A 33 -10.90 -9.81 13.22
C LYS A 33 -10.60 -11.15 12.54
N ASN A 34 -9.34 -11.34 12.13
CA ASN A 34 -8.89 -12.55 11.44
C ASN A 34 -8.16 -13.56 12.35
N LYS A 35 -8.36 -13.49 13.67
CA LYS A 35 -7.64 -14.32 14.66
C LYS A 35 -7.68 -15.82 14.37
N GLU A 36 -8.83 -16.35 13.96
CA GLU A 36 -9.01 -17.79 13.75
C GLU A 36 -8.19 -18.29 12.55
N ALA A 37 -8.10 -17.47 11.49
CA ALA A 37 -7.24 -17.77 10.35
C ALA A 37 -5.76 -17.65 10.75
N LEU A 38 -5.40 -16.58 11.46
CA LEU A 38 -4.01 -16.30 11.86
C LEU A 38 -3.45 -17.29 12.87
N HIS A 39 -4.28 -17.89 13.73
CA HIS A 39 -3.82 -18.87 14.72
C HIS A 39 -3.19 -20.14 14.12
N ARG A 40 -3.41 -20.42 12.83
CA ARG A 40 -2.70 -21.49 12.13
C ARG A 40 -1.18 -21.26 12.06
N TRP A 41 -0.75 -19.99 11.95
CA TRP A 41 0.67 -19.60 11.89
C TRP A 41 1.18 -18.98 13.20
N PHE A 42 0.31 -18.23 13.87
CA PHE A 42 0.58 -17.53 15.13
C PHE A 42 -0.40 -17.97 16.23
N PRO A 43 -0.25 -19.22 16.73
CA PRO A 43 -1.14 -19.74 17.75
C PRO A 43 -0.91 -19.04 19.10
N PRO A 44 -1.87 -19.11 20.05
CA PRO A 44 -1.82 -18.36 21.31
C PRO A 44 -0.53 -18.56 22.13
N GLU A 45 0.14 -19.71 22.01
CA GLU A 45 1.40 -20.02 22.69
C GLU A 45 2.57 -19.14 22.21
N LYS A 46 2.50 -18.60 20.98
CA LYS A 46 3.50 -17.65 20.46
C LYS A 46 3.26 -16.21 20.96
N GLY A 47 2.07 -15.94 21.49
CA GLY A 47 1.71 -14.68 22.12
C GLY A 47 0.34 -14.15 21.68
N PRO A 48 -0.03 -12.96 22.18
CA PRO A 48 -1.31 -12.34 21.85
C PRO A 48 -1.36 -11.90 20.38
N ILE A 49 -2.55 -11.93 19.79
CA ILE A 49 -2.77 -11.63 18.36
C ILE A 49 -2.33 -10.22 17.96
N ASN A 50 -2.31 -9.28 18.90
CA ASN A 50 -1.87 -7.90 18.69
C ASN A 50 -0.34 -7.76 18.51
N LYS A 51 0.43 -8.84 18.63
CA LYS A 51 1.84 -8.87 18.18
C LYS A 51 1.96 -8.84 16.67
N ILE A 52 0.93 -9.29 15.95
CA ILE A 52 0.82 -9.05 14.51
C ILE A 52 0.36 -7.61 14.37
N GLU A 53 1.25 -6.75 13.89
CA GLU A 53 0.97 -5.32 13.70
C GLU A 53 0.08 -5.11 12.46
N PRO A 54 -0.79 -4.08 12.42
CA PRO A 54 -1.65 -3.78 11.28
C PRO A 54 -0.84 -3.13 10.15
N ILE A 55 0.11 -3.87 9.58
CA ILE A 55 1.09 -3.38 8.61
C ILE A 55 1.14 -4.30 7.38
N GLY A 56 1.77 -3.81 6.32
CA GLY A 56 2.19 -4.62 5.18
C GLY A 56 3.69 -4.52 4.94
N ASN A 57 4.15 -5.12 3.85
CA ASN A 57 5.54 -5.11 3.39
C ASN A 57 5.97 -3.77 2.76
N SER A 58 5.03 -2.84 2.56
CA SER A 58 5.28 -1.57 1.87
C SER A 58 4.33 -0.48 2.37
N PRO A 59 4.80 0.77 2.60
CA PRO A 59 6.19 1.16 2.71
C PRO A 59 6.81 0.68 4.03
N VAL A 60 8.06 0.20 3.95
CA VAL A 60 8.84 -0.23 5.13
C VAL A 60 10.28 0.26 5.01
N ILE A 61 10.84 0.82 6.08
CA ILE A 61 12.29 1.04 6.23
C ILE A 61 12.80 0.03 7.25
N ILE A 62 13.64 -0.90 6.81
CA ILE A 62 14.12 -2.03 7.61
C ILE A 62 15.62 -2.24 7.39
N HIS A 63 16.34 -2.52 8.48
CA HIS A 63 17.75 -2.84 8.39
C HIS A 63 17.99 -4.15 7.61
N LYS A 64 19.02 -4.18 6.76
CA LYS A 64 19.30 -5.32 5.86
C LYS A 64 19.42 -6.66 6.58
N ASN A 65 19.96 -6.67 7.80
CA ASN A 65 20.12 -7.91 8.57
C ASN A 65 18.78 -8.47 9.06
N LEU A 66 17.84 -7.61 9.45
CA LEU A 66 16.48 -8.03 9.80
C LEU A 66 15.74 -8.53 8.57
N LEU A 67 15.83 -7.81 7.45
CA LEU A 67 15.21 -8.23 6.20
C LEU A 67 15.73 -9.59 5.71
N ARG A 68 17.04 -9.86 5.85
CA ARG A 68 17.64 -11.16 5.49
C ARG A 68 17.04 -12.32 6.28
N ARG A 69 16.66 -12.09 7.55
CA ARG A 69 15.99 -13.09 8.39
C ARG A 69 14.51 -13.20 8.07
N LEU A 70 13.87 -12.07 7.81
CA LEU A 70 12.43 -11.96 7.56
C LEU A 70 12.02 -12.53 6.19
N ALA A 71 12.76 -12.20 5.13
CA ALA A 71 12.34 -12.50 3.76
C ALA A 71 12.09 -13.99 3.48
N PRO A 72 12.94 -14.95 3.92
CA PRO A 72 12.66 -16.38 3.71
C PRO A 72 11.41 -16.86 4.45
N LEU A 73 11.21 -16.38 5.69
CA LEU A 73 10.04 -16.76 6.48
C LEU A 73 8.77 -16.15 5.88
N TRP A 74 8.82 -14.87 5.53
CA TRP A 74 7.72 -14.17 4.85
C TRP A 74 7.31 -14.89 3.57
N HIS A 75 8.26 -15.24 2.70
CA HIS A 75 7.98 -16.01 1.50
C HIS A 75 7.23 -17.32 1.79
N ASN A 76 7.73 -18.13 2.72
CA ASN A 76 7.12 -19.42 3.04
C ASN A 76 5.73 -19.26 3.66
N VAL A 77 5.57 -18.36 4.64
CA VAL A 77 4.29 -18.11 5.29
C VAL A 77 3.26 -17.61 4.29
N THR A 78 3.64 -16.70 3.37
CA THR A 78 2.73 -16.22 2.31
C THR A 78 2.30 -17.37 1.39
N LEU A 79 3.20 -18.25 0.97
CA LEU A 79 2.84 -19.40 0.14
C LEU A 79 1.94 -20.40 0.87
N GLU A 80 2.22 -20.68 2.15
CA GLU A 80 1.37 -21.53 2.98
C GLU A 80 -0.03 -20.93 3.16
N MET A 81 -0.13 -19.63 3.45
CA MET A 81 -1.40 -18.92 3.52
C MET A 81 -2.15 -18.97 2.20
N LYS A 82 -1.45 -18.86 1.07
CA LYS A 82 -2.08 -18.92 -0.26
C LYS A 82 -2.58 -20.32 -0.61
N ALA A 83 -1.91 -21.36 -0.12
CA ALA A 83 -2.34 -22.75 -0.31
C ALA A 83 -3.49 -23.16 0.61
N ASP A 84 -3.68 -22.46 1.73
CA ASP A 84 -4.77 -22.69 2.67
C ASP A 84 -6.05 -21.95 2.23
N GLU A 85 -7.08 -22.70 1.81
CA GLU A 85 -8.33 -22.12 1.29
C GLU A 85 -9.01 -21.15 2.28
N ALA A 86 -8.93 -21.42 3.58
CA ALA A 86 -9.58 -20.57 4.58
C ALA A 86 -8.83 -19.24 4.75
N ALA A 87 -7.49 -19.28 4.74
CA ALA A 87 -6.66 -18.09 4.78
C ALA A 87 -6.71 -17.29 3.48
N ASP A 88 -6.63 -17.93 2.31
CA ASP A 88 -6.77 -17.25 1.01
C ASP A 88 -8.11 -16.53 0.90
N LYS A 89 -9.19 -17.18 1.33
CA LYS A 89 -10.51 -16.56 1.39
C LYS A 89 -10.60 -15.43 2.40
N ALA A 90 -10.01 -15.58 3.59
CA ALA A 90 -10.09 -14.59 4.66
C ALA A 90 -9.26 -13.33 4.37
N PHE A 91 -8.04 -13.51 3.86
CA PHE A 91 -7.10 -12.43 3.62
C PHE A 91 -7.23 -11.84 2.21
N GLY A 92 -7.61 -12.64 1.22
CA GLY A 92 -7.83 -12.20 -0.15
C GLY A 92 -6.64 -11.42 -0.71
N TRP A 93 -6.91 -10.24 -1.27
CA TRP A 93 -5.90 -9.42 -1.95
C TRP A 93 -4.81 -8.86 -1.03
N VAL A 94 -5.00 -8.86 0.31
CA VAL A 94 -4.00 -8.41 1.29
C VAL A 94 -3.23 -9.56 1.95
N LEU A 95 -3.33 -10.78 1.42
CA LEU A 95 -2.67 -11.97 1.99
C LEU A 95 -1.16 -11.80 2.14
N GLU A 96 -0.49 -11.19 1.16
CA GLU A 96 0.96 -10.95 1.24
C GLU A 96 1.33 -10.03 2.43
N MET A 97 0.50 -9.03 2.72
CA MET A 97 0.66 -8.13 3.86
C MET A 97 0.50 -8.88 5.19
N TYR A 98 -0.48 -9.77 5.29
CA TYR A 98 -0.64 -10.66 6.44
C TYR A 98 0.54 -11.62 6.61
N GLY A 99 1.08 -12.16 5.51
CA GLY A 99 2.28 -12.98 5.54
C GLY A 99 3.49 -12.22 6.08
N TYR A 100 3.66 -10.96 5.66
CA TYR A 100 4.71 -10.07 6.18
C TYR A 100 4.54 -9.81 7.67
N ALA A 101 3.37 -9.32 8.09
CA ALA A 101 3.09 -8.94 9.47
C ALA A 101 3.21 -10.15 10.42
N THR A 102 2.72 -11.31 10.00
CA THR A 102 2.82 -12.57 10.77
C THR A 102 4.28 -13.00 10.91
N SER A 103 5.06 -12.93 9.83
CA SER A 103 6.48 -13.33 9.85
C SER A 103 7.34 -12.38 10.69
N ALA A 104 7.03 -11.07 10.66
CA ALA A 104 7.66 -10.10 11.55
C ALA A 104 7.36 -10.43 13.02
N ALA A 105 6.10 -10.72 13.35
CA ALA A 105 5.69 -11.11 14.70
C ALA A 105 6.38 -12.41 15.16
N LEU A 106 6.51 -13.40 14.29
CA LEU A 106 7.20 -14.68 14.56
C LEU A 106 8.69 -14.48 14.88
N LEU A 107 9.33 -13.48 14.28
CA LEU A 107 10.74 -13.14 14.52
C LEU A 107 10.94 -12.12 15.65
N GLY A 108 9.86 -11.63 16.26
CA GLY A 108 9.90 -10.58 17.27
C GLY A 108 10.34 -9.22 16.73
N ILE A 109 10.12 -8.95 15.44
CA ILE A 109 10.43 -7.66 14.80
C ILE A 109 9.21 -6.75 15.01
N GLN A 110 9.42 -5.62 15.70
CA GLN A 110 8.38 -4.60 15.95
C GLN A 110 8.67 -3.33 15.18
N HIS A 111 7.63 -2.66 14.69
CA HIS A 111 7.75 -1.49 13.84
C HIS A 111 7.35 -0.20 14.58
N THR A 112 8.04 0.89 14.26
CA THR A 112 7.53 2.23 14.53
C THR A 112 6.52 2.59 13.43
N LEU A 113 5.27 2.87 13.82
CA LEU A 113 4.18 3.14 12.88
C LEU A 113 4.05 4.65 12.60
N HIS A 114 4.10 5.03 11.33
CA HIS A 114 4.05 6.44 10.91
C HIS A 114 2.80 6.71 10.06
N ARG A 115 1.74 7.27 10.66
CA ARG A 115 0.49 7.61 9.95
C ARG A 115 0.66 8.70 8.89
N MET A 116 1.58 9.65 9.10
CA MET A 116 1.85 10.73 8.16
C MET A 116 2.89 10.34 7.09
N TRP A 117 3.18 9.04 6.91
CA TRP A 117 4.17 8.62 5.92
C TRP A 117 3.61 8.73 4.50
N MET A 118 2.40 8.21 4.28
CA MET A 118 1.77 8.18 2.97
C MET A 118 0.29 8.52 3.04
N ILE A 119 -0.26 8.91 1.90
CA ILE A 119 -1.70 9.07 1.67
C ILE A 119 -2.17 8.12 0.58
N GLN A 120 -3.45 7.77 0.63
CA GLN A 120 -4.14 6.85 -0.27
C GLN A 120 -5.36 7.53 -0.92
N PRO A 121 -5.17 8.32 -1.98
CA PRO A 121 -6.28 8.88 -2.75
C PRO A 121 -7.16 7.75 -3.34
N PRO A 122 -8.47 7.99 -3.49
CA PRO A 122 -9.18 9.24 -3.21
C PRO A 122 -9.62 9.41 -1.74
N TRP A 123 -9.27 8.47 -0.84
CA TRP A 123 -9.75 8.44 0.54
C TRP A 123 -9.08 9.50 1.42
N ASP A 124 -7.77 9.67 1.27
CA ASP A 124 -7.04 10.78 1.90
C ASP A 124 -7.11 12.01 0.99
N THR A 125 -7.79 13.06 1.43
CA THR A 125 -8.14 14.19 0.56
C THR A 125 -7.01 15.20 0.35
N GLU A 126 -6.11 15.33 1.31
CA GLU A 126 -5.03 16.31 1.31
C GLU A 126 -3.65 15.62 1.31
N PRO A 127 -2.70 16.05 0.46
CA PRO A 127 -1.34 15.53 0.52
C PRO A 127 -0.59 15.96 1.79
N GLY A 128 -0.94 17.11 2.36
CA GLY A 128 -0.41 17.62 3.63
C GLY A 128 1.12 17.51 3.72
N ASP A 129 1.60 16.99 4.85
CA ASP A 129 3.02 16.74 5.08
C ASP A 129 3.52 15.33 4.73
N SER A 130 2.69 14.56 4.03
CA SER A 130 3.02 13.19 3.68
C SER A 130 4.15 13.10 2.66
N TYR A 131 4.91 12.00 2.75
CA TYR A 131 6.08 11.76 1.92
C TYR A 131 5.75 11.01 0.63
N LEU A 132 4.69 10.21 0.65
CA LEU A 132 4.30 9.32 -0.43
C LEU A 132 2.82 9.51 -0.79
N ILE A 133 2.50 9.34 -2.08
CA ILE A 133 1.16 9.00 -2.53
C ILE A 133 1.17 7.52 -2.92
N HIS A 134 0.32 6.71 -2.31
CA HIS A 134 0.04 5.34 -2.72
C HIS A 134 -1.22 5.30 -3.56
N TYR A 135 -1.08 5.14 -4.87
CA TYR A 135 -2.21 5.18 -5.81
C TYR A 135 -2.77 3.79 -6.10
N THR A 136 -3.11 3.07 -5.03
CA THR A 136 -3.66 1.72 -5.12
C THR A 136 -5.14 1.70 -5.50
N TYR A 137 -5.91 2.71 -5.10
CA TYR A 137 -7.35 2.76 -5.36
C TYR A 137 -7.68 3.45 -6.69
N GLY A 138 -8.72 2.95 -7.36
CA GLY A 138 -9.36 3.68 -8.45
C GLY A 138 -9.99 4.98 -7.94
N CYS A 139 -9.89 6.02 -8.76
CA CYS A 139 -10.38 7.35 -8.47
C CYS A 139 -11.56 7.65 -9.40
N ASP A 140 -12.79 7.45 -8.90
CA ASP A 140 -14.04 7.63 -9.65
C ASP A 140 -14.77 8.90 -9.21
N PHE A 141 -15.12 9.77 -10.15
CA PHE A 141 -15.77 11.05 -9.85
C PHE A 141 -16.89 11.41 -10.83
N ASP A 142 -17.96 11.99 -10.29
CA ASP A 142 -18.94 12.72 -11.09
C ASP A 142 -18.38 14.04 -11.63
N LEU A 143 -19.12 14.71 -12.53
CA LEU A 143 -18.69 15.98 -13.12
C LEU A 143 -18.52 17.12 -12.10
N ASN A 144 -19.09 16.99 -10.90
CA ASN A 144 -18.96 17.96 -9.82
C ASN A 144 -17.79 17.64 -8.90
N GLY A 145 -17.07 16.53 -9.12
CA GLY A 145 -15.97 16.09 -8.27
C GLY A 145 -16.41 15.34 -7.01
N LYS A 146 -17.63 14.82 -6.98
CA LYS A 146 -18.07 13.90 -5.92
C LYS A 146 -17.59 12.48 -6.25
N ILE A 147 -16.98 11.82 -5.27
CA ILE A 147 -16.52 10.44 -5.42
C ILE A 147 -17.70 9.48 -5.69
N THR A 148 -17.51 8.53 -6.60
CA THR A 148 -18.48 7.46 -6.93
C THR A 148 -17.84 6.07 -6.73
N PRO A 149 -17.56 5.64 -5.47
CA PRO A 149 -16.80 4.41 -5.23
C PRO A 149 -17.47 3.18 -5.84
N GLY A 150 -16.71 2.43 -6.65
CA GLY A 150 -17.19 1.20 -7.30
C GLY A 150 -18.11 1.43 -8.51
N VAL A 151 -18.28 2.68 -8.94
CA VAL A 151 -19.03 3.03 -10.15
C VAL A 151 -18.19 3.99 -10.97
N VAL A 152 -17.79 3.57 -12.17
CA VAL A 152 -17.01 4.40 -13.09
C VAL A 152 -17.76 5.70 -13.39
N GLY A 153 -17.20 6.79 -12.90
CA GLY A 153 -17.72 8.13 -13.09
C GLY A 153 -17.35 8.72 -14.47
N PRO A 154 -17.97 9.84 -14.86
CA PRO A 154 -17.54 10.65 -16.01
C PRO A 154 -16.05 11.00 -16.04
N TRP A 155 -15.41 11.12 -14.87
CA TRP A 155 -13.95 11.15 -14.76
C TRP A 155 -13.48 9.95 -13.94
N HIS A 156 -12.44 9.29 -14.43
CA HIS A 156 -11.90 8.07 -13.86
C HIS A 156 -10.38 8.04 -14.00
N PHE A 157 -9.71 7.53 -12.97
CA PHE A 157 -8.32 7.11 -13.04
C PHE A 157 -8.13 5.84 -12.22
N ASP A 158 -7.79 4.74 -12.88
CA ASP A 158 -7.21 3.56 -12.22
C ASP A 158 -5.95 3.15 -12.97
N LYS A 159 -4.86 2.88 -12.23
CA LYS A 159 -3.61 2.39 -12.83
C LYS A 159 -3.82 1.06 -13.58
N ARG A 160 -4.85 0.29 -13.23
CA ARG A 160 -5.20 -1.00 -13.83
C ARG A 160 -5.82 -0.86 -15.22
N ASP A 161 -6.25 0.34 -15.62
CA ASP A 161 -6.69 0.61 -16.98
C ASP A 161 -5.54 0.59 -17.98
N PHE A 162 -4.29 0.60 -17.49
CA PHE A 162 -3.11 0.65 -18.33
C PHE A 162 -2.36 -0.68 -18.25
N ASN A 163 -2.26 -1.38 -19.38
CA ASN A 163 -1.50 -2.63 -19.47
C ASN A 163 0.02 -2.44 -19.30
N THR A 164 0.52 -1.22 -19.52
CA THR A 164 1.93 -0.85 -19.30
C THR A 164 2.06 0.54 -18.68
N ALA A 165 2.27 1.59 -19.49
CA ALA A 165 2.43 2.96 -19.03
C ALA A 165 1.20 3.81 -19.39
N PRO A 166 0.75 4.73 -18.52
CA PRO A 166 -0.33 5.65 -18.88
C PRO A 166 0.06 6.56 -20.06
N PRO A 167 -0.90 7.05 -20.85
CA PRO A 167 -0.64 8.05 -21.87
C PRO A 167 -0.17 9.37 -21.25
N ARG A 168 0.48 10.19 -22.08
CA ARG A 168 0.74 11.59 -21.73
C ARG A 168 -0.59 12.35 -21.68
N ASN A 169 -0.62 13.45 -20.92
CA ASN A 169 -1.75 14.38 -20.84
C ASN A 169 -3.05 13.71 -20.36
N LEU A 170 -2.98 12.94 -19.28
CA LEU A 170 -4.17 12.51 -18.55
C LEU A 170 -5.03 13.72 -18.19
N SER A 171 -6.35 13.60 -18.36
CA SER A 171 -7.27 14.65 -17.96
C SER A 171 -7.19 14.89 -16.47
N LEU A 172 -7.10 16.16 -16.07
CA LEU A 172 -7.17 16.52 -14.64
C LEU A 172 -8.56 16.20 -14.09
N PRO A 173 -8.66 15.85 -12.80
CA PRO A 173 -9.95 15.57 -12.18
C PRO A 173 -10.85 16.81 -12.14
N PRO A 174 -12.18 16.62 -11.96
CA PRO A 174 -13.13 17.73 -11.85
C PRO A 174 -12.80 18.65 -10.67
N GLN A 175 -13.15 19.95 -10.76
CA GLN A 175 -12.76 20.97 -9.77
C GLN A 175 -13.13 20.62 -8.31
N GLY A 176 -14.21 19.88 -8.07
CA GLY A 176 -14.62 19.46 -6.73
C GLY A 176 -13.89 18.22 -6.18
N ALA A 177 -13.03 17.58 -6.97
CA ALA A 177 -12.27 16.42 -6.53
C ALA A 177 -11.21 16.80 -5.49
N ALA A 178 -10.78 15.81 -4.70
CA ALA A 178 -9.81 16.02 -3.64
C ALA A 178 -8.45 16.52 -4.17
N PRO A 179 -7.80 17.49 -3.48
CA PRO A 179 -6.46 17.98 -3.86
C PRO A 179 -5.40 16.90 -4.01
N SER A 180 -5.49 15.81 -3.23
CA SER A 180 -4.60 14.66 -3.34
C SER A 180 -4.69 13.94 -4.71
N VAL A 181 -5.89 13.86 -5.30
CA VAL A 181 -6.12 13.27 -6.62
C VAL A 181 -5.57 14.19 -7.71
N PHE A 182 -5.77 15.50 -7.58
CA PHE A 182 -5.13 16.49 -8.46
C PHE A 182 -3.60 16.34 -8.43
N ARG A 183 -3.03 16.21 -7.23
CA ARG A 183 -1.58 16.05 -7.05
C ARG A 183 -1.08 14.76 -7.70
N LEU A 184 -1.78 13.65 -7.49
CA LEU A 184 -1.47 12.36 -8.11
C LEU A 184 -1.40 12.46 -9.64
N VAL A 185 -2.48 12.94 -10.28
CA VAL A 185 -2.58 13.00 -11.75
C VAL A 185 -1.58 14.00 -12.33
N SER A 186 -1.37 15.14 -11.65
CA SER A 186 -0.38 16.14 -12.08
C SER A 186 1.04 15.56 -12.06
N MET A 187 1.41 14.82 -11.01
CA MET A 187 2.74 14.18 -10.94
C MET A 187 2.94 13.12 -12.02
N ILE A 188 1.90 12.35 -12.36
CA ILE A 188 1.97 11.40 -13.48
C ILE A 188 2.18 12.16 -14.79
N ASN A 189 1.41 13.22 -15.04
CA ASN A 189 1.57 14.04 -16.23
C ASN A 189 2.97 14.66 -16.32
N ASP A 190 3.48 15.24 -15.23
CA ASP A 190 4.83 15.81 -15.16
C ASP A 190 5.90 14.75 -15.48
N ALA A 191 5.77 13.54 -14.93
CA ALA A 191 6.71 12.45 -15.17
C ALA A 191 6.65 11.95 -16.62
N THR A 192 5.45 11.67 -17.15
CA THR A 192 5.27 11.16 -18.52
C THR A 192 5.74 12.17 -19.57
N TRP A 193 5.64 13.47 -19.28
CA TRP A 193 6.19 14.52 -20.12
C TRP A 193 7.73 14.57 -19.98
N SER A 194 8.25 14.59 -18.75
CA SER A 194 9.70 14.76 -18.55
C SER A 194 10.57 13.60 -19.08
N ILE A 195 10.00 12.42 -19.31
CA ILE A 195 10.72 11.25 -19.85
C ILE A 195 10.71 11.29 -21.40
N PRO A 196 11.89 11.46 -22.07
CA PRO A 196 11.96 11.68 -23.52
C PRO A 196 11.29 10.57 -24.35
N ASP A 197 11.56 9.30 -24.02
CA ASP A 197 11.07 8.14 -24.76
C ASP A 197 9.86 7.47 -24.09
N TRP A 198 8.99 8.25 -23.44
CA TRP A 198 7.79 7.70 -22.82
C TRP A 198 6.88 7.06 -23.87
N ARG A 199 6.77 5.73 -23.82
CA ARG A 199 5.90 4.92 -24.66
C ARG A 199 4.69 4.52 -23.83
N ALA A 200 3.56 5.13 -24.14
CA ALA A 200 2.29 4.73 -23.55
C ALA A 200 1.96 3.27 -23.93
N GLY A 201 1.32 2.55 -23.03
CA GLY A 201 0.63 1.32 -23.38
C GLY A 201 -0.55 1.59 -24.28
N ALA A 202 -0.87 0.65 -25.16
CA ALA A 202 -2.21 0.63 -25.72
C ALA A 202 -3.23 0.43 -24.57
N PRO A 203 -4.35 1.18 -24.56
CA PRO A 203 -5.47 0.88 -23.67
C PRO A 203 -5.98 -0.55 -23.92
#